data_AF-A0A3N4MBN4-F1
#
_entry.id   AF-A0A3N4MBN4-F1
#
_cell.length_a   1.000
_cell.length_b   1.000
_cell.length_c   1.000
_cell.angle_alpha   90.00
_cell.angle_beta   90.00
_cell.angle_gamma   90.00
#
_symmetry.space_group_name_H-M   'P 1'
#
loop_
_entity.id
_entity.type
_entity.pdbx_description
1 polymer ?
#
loop_
_entity_poly.entity_id
_entity_poly.type
_entity_poly.pdbx_seq_one_letter_code
_entity_poly.pdbx_strand_id
1 'polypeptide(L)' 'MNIMNNTANRLDSISTAFRQLDDQFRKKVCEKCAWSEATYYRKRKEAGRLSPAESATMLTIARQLIGNLTKTVSK' A
#
# COMPACT_ATOMS: atom_id res chain seq x y z
N MET A 1 -17.69 17.65 -30.17
CA MET A 1 -16.76 17.84 -29.03
C MET A 1 -16.07 16.52 -28.73
N ASN A 2 -14.84 16.63 -28.23
CA ASN A 2 -13.70 15.75 -28.48
C ASN A 2 -13.89 14.26 -28.15
N ILE A 3 -13.27 13.43 -28.99
CA ILE A 3 -13.19 11.97 -28.93
C ILE A 3 -12.61 11.54 -27.57
N MET A 4 -13.30 10.60 -26.90
CA MET A 4 -12.80 9.85 -25.73
C MET A 4 -11.54 9.05 -26.12
N ASN A 5 -10.40 9.72 -26.21
CA ASN A 5 -9.09 9.07 -26.24
C ASN A 5 -8.57 8.97 -24.81
N ASN A 6 -9.26 8.21 -23.96
CA ASN A 6 -8.72 7.79 -22.67
C ASN A 6 -8.02 6.44 -22.83
N THR A 7 -7.00 6.40 -23.69
CA THR A 7 -5.94 5.41 -23.52
C THR A 7 -5.19 5.82 -22.26
N ALA A 8 -5.64 5.32 -21.12
CA ALA A 8 -5.04 5.61 -19.83
C ALA A 8 -3.52 5.51 -19.95
N ASN A 9 -2.81 6.62 -19.72
CA ASN A 9 -1.36 6.65 -19.81
C ASN A 9 -0.84 5.54 -18.89
N ARG A 10 -0.23 4.49 -19.46
CA ARG A 10 0.21 3.32 -18.68
C ARG A 10 1.14 3.72 -17.53
N LEU A 11 1.94 4.76 -17.72
CA LEU A 11 2.78 5.34 -16.69
C LEU A 11 1.93 5.90 -15.53
N ASP A 12 0.87 6.64 -15.84
CA ASP A 12 -0.04 7.21 -14.84
C ASP A 12 -0.83 6.12 -14.10
N SER A 13 -1.32 5.10 -14.81
CA SER A 13 -2.01 3.95 -14.22
C SER A 13 -1.10 3.18 -13.25
N ILE A 14 0.14 2.89 -13.66
CA ILE A 14 1.13 2.21 -12.81
C ILE A 14 1.49 3.10 -11.61
N SER A 15 1.74 4.39 -11.82
CA SER A 15 2.05 5.34 -10.74
C SER A 15 0.92 5.41 -9.71
N THR A 16 -0.33 5.46 -10.18
CA THR A 16 -1.52 5.47 -9.32
C THR A 16 -1.66 4.18 -8.54
N ALA A 17 -1.41 3.02 -9.17
CA ALA A 17 -1.45 1.73 -8.49
C ALA A 17 -0.43 1.65 -7.33
N PHE A 18 0.78 2.20 -7.50
CA PHE A 18 1.77 2.27 -6.41
C PHE A 18 1.32 3.17 -5.25
N ARG A 19 0.72 4.33 -5.54
CA ARG A 19 0.19 5.22 -4.48
C ARG A 19 -0.95 4.54 -3.71
N GLN A 20 -1.86 3.89 -4.43
CA GLN A 20 -2.95 3.11 -3.81
C GLN A 20 -2.41 1.95 -2.97
N LEU A 21 -1.30 1.32 -3.38
CA LEU A 21 -0.66 0.26 -2.61
C LEU A 21 -0.15 0.77 -1.26
N ASP A 22 0.52 1.93 -1.24
CA ASP A 22 1.01 2.57 -0.01
C ASP A 22 -0.15 2.89 0.94
N ASP A 23 -1.23 3.48 0.42
CA ASP A 23 -2.43 3.78 1.21
C ASP A 23 -3.10 2.52 1.77
N GLN A 24 -3.22 1.47 0.96
CA GLN A 24 -3.79 0.19 1.41
C GLN A 24 -2.90 -0.47 2.47
N PHE A 25 -1.58 -0.42 2.29
CA PHE A 25 -0.63 -0.95 3.26
C PHE A 25 -0.77 -0.24 4.60
N ARG A 26 -0.76 1.10 4.60
CA ARG A 26 -0.94 1.91 5.81
C ARG A 26 -2.24 1.58 6.53
N LYS A 27 -3.36 1.56 5.80
CA LYS A 27 -4.69 1.25 6.37
C LYS A 27 -4.73 -0.14 7.02
N LYS A 28 -4.26 -1.17 6.30
CA LYS A 28 -4.27 -2.54 6.81
C LYS A 28 -3.35 -2.72 8.02
N VAL A 29 -2.18 -2.09 8.02
CA VAL A 29 -1.28 -2.13 9.19
C VAL A 29 -1.92 -1.47 10.39
N CYS A 30 -2.55 -0.30 10.21
CA CYS A 30 -3.24 0.38 11.30
C CYS A 30 -4.38 -0.48 11.87
N GLU A 31 -5.19 -1.09 11.01
CA GLU A 31 -6.28 -1.98 11.42
C GLU A 31 -5.76 -3.22 12.17
N LYS A 32 -4.80 -3.96 11.58
CA LYS A 32 -4.34 -5.24 12.14
C LYS A 32 -3.45 -5.11 13.36
N CYS A 33 -2.69 -4.01 13.47
CA CYS A 33 -1.87 -3.74 14.65
C CYS A 33 -2.59 -2.87 15.69
N ALA A 34 -3.87 -2.53 15.47
CA ALA A 34 -4.66 -1.62 16.31
C ALA A 34 -3.95 -0.26 16.56
N TRP A 35 -3.33 0.29 15.52
CA TRP A 35 -2.66 1.58 15.57
C TRP A 35 -3.56 2.70 15.07
N SER A 36 -3.41 3.87 15.68
CA SER A 36 -3.82 5.12 15.03
C SER A 36 -2.85 5.48 13.90
N GLU A 37 -3.31 6.32 12.98
CA GLU A 37 -2.46 6.85 11.89
C GLU A 37 -1.23 7.61 12.44
N ALA A 38 -1.40 8.35 13.53
CA ALA A 38 -0.28 8.99 14.24
C ALA A 38 0.76 7.99 14.75
N THR A 39 0.32 6.83 15.28
CA THR A 39 1.22 5.77 15.74
C THR A 39 2.00 5.14 14.57
N TYR A 40 1.35 4.93 13.43
CA TYR A 40 2.02 4.46 12.22
C TYR A 40 3.14 5.40 11.80
N TYR A 41 2.87 6.71 11.69
CA TYR A 41 3.89 7.68 11.30
C TYR A 41 5.00 7.83 12.33
N ARG A 42 4.69 7.75 13.64
CA ARG A 42 5.71 7.74 14.70
C ARG A 42 6.64 6.54 14.56
N LYS A 43 6.09 5.32 14.45
CA LYS A 43 6.87 4.08 14.27
C LYS A 43 7.62 4.00 12.94
N ARG A 44 7.24 4.79 11.94
CA ARG A 44 7.97 4.94 10.67
C ARG A 44 9.15 5.90 10.79
N LYS A 45 9.00 7.00 11.54
CA LYS A 45 10.02 8.06 11.70
C LYS A 45 11.08 7.68 12.72
N GLU A 46 10.63 7.29 13.90
CA GLU A 46 11.48 6.67 14.88
C GLU A 46 11.65 5.25 14.38
N ALA A 47 12.87 4.70 14.33
CA ALA A 47 13.09 3.26 14.12
C ALA A 47 12.56 2.47 15.34
N GLY A 48 11.31 2.72 15.70
CA GLY A 48 10.64 2.26 16.89
C GLY A 48 10.62 0.75 16.84
N ARG A 49 10.91 0.13 17.97
CA ARG A 49 10.91 -1.33 18.11
C ARG A 49 9.55 -1.86 17.66
N LEU A 50 9.51 -2.39 16.45
CA LEU A 50 8.44 -3.23 16.00
C LEU A 50 8.55 -4.51 16.80
N SER A 51 7.45 -4.95 17.39
CA SER A 51 7.43 -6.27 17.97
C SER A 51 7.60 -7.32 16.84
N PRO A 52 8.06 -8.53 17.16
CA PRO A 52 8.10 -9.61 16.18
C PRO A 52 6.73 -9.87 15.53
N ALA A 53 5.64 -9.76 16.32
CA ALA A 53 4.27 -9.93 15.83
C ALA A 53 3.83 -8.81 14.88
N GLU A 54 4.15 -7.55 15.19
CA GLU A 54 3.89 -6.42 14.30
C GLU A 54 4.63 -6.59 12.97
N SER A 55 5.90 -6.99 13.03
CA SER A 55 6.73 -7.24 11.85
C SER A 55 6.19 -8.38 10.98
N ALA A 56 5.80 -9.50 11.59
CA ALA A 56 5.19 -10.64 10.89
C ALA A 56 3.86 -10.26 10.22
N THR A 57 3.06 -9.43 10.91
CA THR A 57 1.80 -8.90 10.37
C THR A 57 2.04 -8.03 9.15
N MET A 58 3.00 -7.08 9.22
CA MET A 58 3.37 -6.24 8.09
C MET A 58 3.85 -7.04 6.87
N LEU A 59 4.70 -8.05 7.08
CA LEU A 59 5.19 -8.90 5.99
C LEU A 59 4.06 -9.68 5.32
N THR A 60 3.10 -10.16 6.11
CA THR A 60 1.91 -10.85 5.59
C THR A 60 1.06 -9.92 4.73
N ILE A 61 0.79 -8.70 5.22
CA ILE A 61 0.05 -7.68 4.46
C ILE A 61 0.78 -7.31 3.17
N ALA A 62 2.11 -7.11 3.22
CA ALA A 62 2.93 -6.76 2.07
C ALA A 62 2.84 -7.83 0.97
N ARG A 63 3.00 -9.12 1.32
CA ARG A 63 2.89 -10.23 0.36
C ARG A 63 1.52 -10.27 -0.32
N GLN A 64 0.45 -10.07 0.44
CA GLN A 64 -0.91 -10.04 -0.11
C GLN A 64 -1.10 -8.87 -1.10
N LEU A 65 -0.63 -7.68 -0.73
CA LEU A 65 -0.78 -6.48 -1.55
C LEU A 65 0.06 -6.55 -2.83
N ILE A 66 1.31 -7.03 -2.76
CA ILE A 66 2.15 -7.24 -3.94
C ILE A 66 1.52 -8.25 -4.88
N GLY A 67 1.01 -9.38 -4.36
CA GLY A 67 0.31 -10.38 -5.17
C GLY A 67 -0.91 -9.82 -5.91
N ASN A 68 -1.62 -8.86 -5.31
CA ASN A 68 -2.74 -8.17 -5.95
C ASN A 68 -2.27 -7.14 -6.99
N LEU A 69 -1.18 -6.41 -6.71
CA LEU A 69 -0.61 -5.45 -7.65
C LEU A 69 -0.15 -6.15 -8.93
N THR A 70 0.59 -7.26 -8.83
CA THR A 70 1.06 -8.02 -9.99
C THR A 70 -0.11 -8.45 -10.89
N LYS A 71 -1.21 -8.94 -10.29
CA LYS A 71 -2.43 -9.29 -11.04
C LYS A 71 -3.09 -8.10 -11.74
N THR A 72 -2.95 -6.90 -11.19
CA THR A 72 -3.55 -5.68 -11.73
C THR A 72 -2.71 -5.09 -12.85
N VAL A 73 -1.38 -5.13 -12.73
CA VAL A 73 -0.43 -4.61 -13.73
C VAL A 73 -0.24 -5.56 -14.92
N SER A 74 -0.46 -6.87 -14.73
CA SER A 74 -0.38 -7.87 -15.80
C SER A 74 -1.63 -7.99 -16.68
N LYS A 75 -2.74 -7.33 -16.31
CA LYS A 75 -3.94 -7.21 -17.15
C LYS A 75 -3.82 -6.03 -18.09
#